data_AF-A0A3B0WH99-F1
#
_entry.id   AF-A0A3B0WH99-F1
#
_cell.length_a   1.000
_cell.length_b   1.000
_cell.length_c   1.000
_cell.angle_alpha   90.00
_cell.angle_beta   90.00
_cell.angle_gamma   90.00
#
_symmetry.space_group_name_H-M   'P 1'
#
loop_
_entity.id
_entity.type
_entity.pdbx_description
1 polymer ?
#
loop_
_entity_poly.entity_id
_entity_poly.type
_entity_poly.pdbx_seq_one_letter_code
_entity_poly.pdbx_strand_id
1 'polypeptide(L)'
;MSHNNTVFSQLLKLIPRHEFETLAKQHHSGRSFRTATRWSQFVTMAMAQLSGRNSLRDIVENMSTQTHRLYHLGIAKLTRSNLSRINEGKPYALYEALFGKLLHRCQALAPKHNFRFKNPLYYLV
;
A
#
# COMPACT_ATOMS: atom_id res chain seq x y z
N MET A 1 1.91 14.14 20.65
CA MET A 1 0.78 13.31 20.16
C MET A 1 1.26 11.88 20.02
N SER A 2 0.59 10.91 20.66
CA SER A 2 0.97 9.49 20.60
C SER A 2 0.87 8.98 19.16
N HIS A 3 1.94 8.36 18.66
CA HIS A 3 1.92 7.66 17.38
C HIS A 3 0.93 6.50 17.47
N ASN A 4 -0.28 6.69 16.93
CA ASN A 4 -1.25 5.60 16.78
C ASN A 4 -0.77 4.65 15.68
N ASN A 5 0.04 3.66 16.07
CA ASN A 5 0.61 2.67 15.17
C ASN A 5 -0.47 1.64 14.80
N THR A 6 -1.25 1.94 13.77
CA THR A 6 -2.28 1.02 13.25
C THR A 6 -1.64 -0.28 12.73
N VAL A 7 -2.37 -1.39 12.71
CA VAL A 7 -1.92 -2.63 12.04
C VAL A 7 -1.54 -2.33 10.58
N PHE A 8 -2.30 -1.45 9.93
CA PHE A 8 -2.00 -0.99 8.57
C PHE A 8 -0.65 -0.27 8.47
N SER A 9 -0.31 0.60 9.44
CA SER A 9 1.02 1.23 9.54
C SER A 9 2.13 0.18 9.66
N GLN A 10 1.91 -0.87 10.46
CA GLN A 10 2.87 -1.97 10.60
C GLN A 10 3.05 -2.76 9.29
N LEU A 11 1.96 -3.05 8.58
CA LEU A 11 2.02 -3.70 7.26
C LEU A 11 2.81 -2.85 6.25
N LEU A 12 2.59 -1.54 6.23
CA LEU A 12 3.34 -0.64 5.33
C LEU A 12 4.84 -0.59 5.63
N LYS A 13 5.29 -0.90 6.85
CA LYS A 13 6.73 -0.99 7.18
C LYS A 13 7.43 -2.13 6.44
N LEU A 14 6.68 -3.15 6.00
CA LEU A 14 7.22 -4.22 5.16
C LEU A 14 7.60 -3.72 3.76
N ILE A 15 7.10 -2.54 3.37
CA ILE A 15 7.29 -1.96 2.05
C ILE A 15 8.31 -0.82 2.16
N PRO A 16 9.55 -1.02 1.68
CA PRO A 16 10.59 0.01 1.73
C PRO A 16 10.20 1.24 0.90
N ARG A 17 9.83 2.33 1.58
CA ARG A 17 9.35 3.57 0.94
C ARG A 17 10.31 4.13 -0.11
N HIS A 18 11.61 4.17 0.21
CA HIS A 18 12.61 4.69 -0.72
C HIS A 18 12.66 3.88 -2.02
N GLU A 19 12.67 2.55 -1.94
CA GLU A 19 12.66 1.69 -3.13
C GLU A 19 11.35 1.84 -3.92
N PHE A 20 10.21 1.94 -3.23
CA PHE A 20 8.94 2.22 -3.89
C PHE A 20 9.01 3.52 -4.68
N GLU A 21 9.54 4.60 -4.09
CA GLU A 21 9.64 5.90 -4.75
C GLU A 21 10.62 5.86 -5.93
N THR A 22 11.72 5.11 -5.84
CA THR A 22 12.64 4.85 -6.97
C THR A 22 11.92 4.14 -8.11
N LEU A 23 11.22 3.04 -7.83
CA LEU A 23 10.43 2.33 -8.84
C LEU A 23 9.33 3.22 -9.42
N ALA A 24 8.66 4.00 -8.57
CA ALA A 24 7.59 4.91 -9.00
C ALA A 24 8.08 5.99 -9.95
N LYS A 25 9.34 6.43 -9.82
CA LYS A 25 10.01 7.34 -10.77
C LYS A 25 10.39 6.61 -12.06
N GLN A 26 10.95 5.40 -11.98
CA GLN A 26 11.33 4.59 -13.14
C GLN A 26 10.13 4.24 -14.04
N HIS A 27 9.00 3.90 -13.43
CA HIS A 27 7.76 3.57 -14.13
C HIS A 27 6.83 4.77 -14.31
N HIS A 28 7.31 6.00 -14.07
CA HIS A 28 6.51 7.19 -14.29
C HIS A 28 6.41 7.50 -15.79
N SER A 29 5.19 7.60 -16.29
CA SER A 29 4.92 8.08 -17.66
C SER A 29 3.97 9.27 -17.65
N GLY A 30 4.15 10.23 -18.57
CA GLY A 30 3.28 11.39 -18.71
C GLY A 30 3.48 12.48 -17.65
N ARG A 31 2.43 13.28 -17.39
CA ARG A 31 2.54 14.45 -16.50
C ARG A 31 2.71 14.05 -15.03
N SER A 32 3.51 14.87 -14.33
CA SER A 32 3.66 14.81 -12.88
C SER A 32 2.34 15.15 -12.16
N PHE A 33 2.20 14.64 -10.95
CA PHE A 33 1.05 14.91 -10.09
C PHE A 33 1.24 16.26 -9.39
N ARG A 34 0.19 17.10 -9.38
CA ARG A 34 0.23 18.40 -8.68
C ARG A 34 -0.01 18.27 -7.17
N THR A 35 -0.98 17.45 -6.78
CA THR A 35 -1.45 17.35 -5.38
C THR A 35 -1.48 15.92 -4.84
N ALA A 36 -0.99 14.96 -5.61
CA ALA A 36 -1.02 13.54 -5.29
C ALA A 36 0.38 12.93 -5.46
N THR A 37 0.63 11.77 -4.88
CA THR A 37 1.86 11.00 -5.12
C THR A 37 1.50 9.56 -5.45
N ARG A 38 2.40 8.83 -6.13
CA ARG A 38 2.23 7.37 -6.29
C ARG A 38 2.13 6.66 -4.95
N TRP A 39 2.88 7.12 -3.95
CA TRP A 39 2.80 6.59 -2.60
C TRP A 39 1.39 6.75 -2.01
N SER A 40 0.80 7.94 -2.13
CA SER A 40 -0.57 8.19 -1.64
C SER A 40 -1.58 7.26 -2.33
N GLN A 41 -1.47 7.11 -3.65
CA GLN A 41 -2.38 6.22 -4.37
C GLN A 41 -2.17 4.75 -4.00
N PHE A 42 -0.92 4.30 -3.85
CA PHE A 42 -0.62 2.94 -3.39
C PHE A 42 -1.22 2.67 -2.01
N VAL A 43 -0.98 3.54 -1.03
CA VAL A 43 -1.50 3.37 0.34
C VAL A 43 -3.03 3.37 0.35
N THR A 44 -3.67 4.27 -0.41
CA THR A 44 -5.13 4.29 -0.55
C THR A 44 -5.67 2.98 -1.16
N MET A 45 -5.05 2.46 -2.21
CA MET A 45 -5.47 1.20 -2.83
C MET A 45 -5.20 0.00 -1.93
N ALA A 46 -4.08 -0.03 -1.21
CA ALA A 46 -3.77 -1.09 -0.26
C ALA A 46 -4.81 -1.16 0.88
N MET A 47 -5.20 0.00 1.43
CA MET A 47 -6.27 0.08 2.42
C MET A 47 -7.61 -0.41 1.83
N ALA A 48 -7.93 -0.01 0.61
CA ALA A 48 -9.14 -0.43 -0.07
C ALA A 48 -9.22 -1.96 -0.22
N GLN A 49 -8.15 -2.59 -0.71
CA GLN A 49 -8.07 -4.04 -0.89
C GLN A 49 -8.17 -4.79 0.46
N LEU A 50 -7.41 -4.36 1.47
CA LEU A 50 -7.42 -4.99 2.79
C LEU A 50 -8.76 -4.86 3.53
N SER A 51 -9.56 -3.85 3.18
CA SER A 51 -10.87 -3.62 3.79
C SER A 51 -12.05 -4.02 2.91
N GLY A 52 -11.80 -4.66 1.76
CA GLY A 52 -12.85 -5.11 0.84
C GLY A 52 -13.64 -3.99 0.17
N ARG A 53 -13.06 -2.79 0.06
CA ARG A 53 -13.71 -1.61 -0.55
C ARG A 53 -13.43 -1.55 -2.05
N ASN A 54 -14.50 -1.55 -2.83
CA ASN A 54 -14.41 -1.59 -4.30
C ASN A 54 -14.85 -0.28 -4.98
N SER A 55 -15.58 0.60 -4.27
CA SER A 55 -16.06 1.87 -4.82
C SER A 55 -15.05 3.00 -4.59
N LEU A 56 -14.66 3.71 -5.65
CA LEU A 56 -13.77 4.89 -5.52
C LEU A 56 -14.33 5.97 -4.58
N ARG A 57 -15.67 6.09 -4.49
CA ARG A 57 -16.30 7.03 -3.56
C ARG A 57 -16.07 6.60 -2.11
N ASP A 58 -16.43 5.35 -1.80
CA ASP A 58 -16.27 4.78 -0.46
C ASP A 58 -14.79 4.78 -0.03
N ILE A 59 -13.87 4.43 -0.92
CA ILE A 59 -12.42 4.47 -0.65
C ILE A 59 -11.98 5.88 -0.22
N VAL A 60 -12.38 6.91 -0.98
CA VAL A 60 -11.96 8.30 -0.69
C VAL A 60 -12.61 8.86 0.57
N GLU A 61 -13.89 8.54 0.80
CA GLU A 61 -14.61 8.93 2.01
C GLU A 61 -14.02 8.26 3.25
N ASN A 62 -13.75 6.95 3.19
CA ASN A 62 -13.10 6.22 4.26
C ASN A 62 -11.69 6.75 4.59
N MET A 63 -10.87 7.01 3.56
CA MET A 63 -9.57 7.62 3.77
C MET A 63 -9.68 9.03 4.39
N SER A 64 -10.70 9.80 4.01
CA SER A 64 -10.95 11.14 4.55
C SER A 64 -11.34 11.11 6.03
N THR A 65 -12.22 10.19 6.45
CA THR A 65 -12.61 10.05 7.87
C THR A 65 -11.44 9.59 8.75
N GLN A 66 -10.52 8.80 8.19
CA GLN A 66 -9.34 8.29 8.89
C GLN A 66 -8.10 9.19 8.79
N THR A 67 -8.19 10.39 8.21
CA THR A 67 -7.05 11.30 7.99
C THR A 67 -6.22 11.52 9.26
N HIS A 68 -6.87 11.72 10.41
CA HIS A 68 -6.20 11.93 11.70
C HIS A 68 -5.37 10.74 12.19
N ARG A 69 -5.64 9.52 11.70
CA ARG A 69 -4.87 8.31 12.03
C ARG A 69 -3.76 8.04 11.01
N LEU A 70 -3.96 8.49 9.77
CA LEU A 70 -3.13 8.14 8.63
C LEU A 70 -2.15 9.24 8.21
N TYR A 71 -2.26 10.46 8.75
CA TYR A 71 -1.38 11.58 8.35
C TYR A 71 0.12 11.28 8.52
N HIS A 72 0.48 10.47 9.52
CA HIS A 72 1.86 10.03 9.76
C HIS A 72 2.42 9.10 8.66
N LEU A 73 1.58 8.54 7.79
CA LEU A 73 2.02 7.67 6.69
C LEU A 73 2.62 8.47 5.51
N GLY A 74 2.66 9.80 5.61
CA GLY A 74 3.19 10.69 4.60
C GLY A 74 2.43 10.59 3.28
N ILE A 75 1.10 10.46 3.38
CA ILE A 75 0.16 10.44 2.27
C ILE A 75 -0.52 11.80 2.12
N ALA A 76 -0.76 12.20 0.88
CA ALA A 76 -1.59 13.35 0.55
C ALA A 76 -3.05 12.92 0.42
N LYS A 77 -3.99 13.83 0.74
CA LYS A 77 -5.42 13.59 0.54
C LYS A 77 -5.72 13.44 -0.96
N LEU A 78 -6.33 12.33 -1.33
CA LEU A 78 -6.76 12.08 -2.71
C LEU A 78 -8.25 12.40 -2.88
N THR A 79 -8.58 13.07 -3.97
CA THR A 79 -9.96 13.19 -4.44
C THR A 79 -10.31 11.99 -5.31
N ARG A 80 -11.61 11.73 -5.50
CA ARG A 80 -12.11 10.67 -6.40
C ARG A 80 -11.55 10.82 -7.83
N SER A 81 -11.54 12.05 -8.35
CA SER A 81 -11.01 12.35 -9.69
C SER A 81 -9.50 12.11 -9.78
N ASN A 82 -8.73 12.49 -8.75
CA ASN A 82 -7.30 12.20 -8.71
C ASN A 82 -7.03 10.70 -8.68
N LEU A 83 -7.70 9.95 -7.80
CA LEU A 83 -7.52 8.51 -7.69
C LEU A 83 -7.87 7.80 -9.01
N SER A 84 -9.02 8.13 -9.61
CA SER A 84 -9.44 7.58 -10.90
C SER A 84 -8.39 7.81 -11.99
N ARG A 85 -7.95 9.06 -12.16
CA ARG A 85 -6.98 9.44 -13.19
C ARG A 85 -5.62 8.77 -12.98
N ILE A 86 -5.19 8.59 -11.73
CA ILE A 86 -3.93 7.89 -11.42
C ILE A 86 -4.07 6.39 -11.74
N ASN A 87 -5.21 5.79 -11.42
CA ASN A 87 -5.47 4.37 -11.69
C ASN A 87 -5.55 4.09 -13.19
N GLU A 88 -6.14 4.99 -13.97
CA GLU A 88 -6.26 4.87 -15.42
C GLU A 88 -4.94 5.13 -16.14
N GLY A 89 -4.24 6.23 -15.79
CA GLY A 89 -3.13 6.73 -16.58
C GLY A 89 -1.74 6.20 -16.20
N LYS A 90 -1.61 5.37 -15.16
CA LYS A 90 -0.30 4.91 -14.67
C LYS A 90 -0.18 3.39 -14.73
N PRO A 91 0.90 2.87 -15.33
CA PRO A 91 1.01 1.45 -15.64
C PRO A 91 1.08 0.59 -14.37
N TYR A 92 0.56 -0.63 -14.48
CA TYR A 92 0.65 -1.65 -13.42
C TYR A 92 2.09 -2.15 -13.21
N ALA A 93 2.99 -1.94 -14.18
CA ALA A 93 4.38 -2.38 -14.14
C ALA A 93 5.13 -1.96 -12.87
N LEU A 94 4.76 -0.83 -12.26
CA LEU A 94 5.28 -0.44 -10.94
C LEU A 94 5.01 -1.52 -9.87
N TYR A 95 3.79 -2.04 -9.84
CA TYR A 95 3.36 -3.01 -8.84
C TYR A 95 3.97 -4.39 -9.08
N GLU A 96 4.15 -4.76 -10.34
CA GLU A 96 4.88 -5.98 -10.72
C GLU A 96 6.35 -5.91 -10.26
N ALA A 97 7.04 -4.80 -10.55
CA ALA A 97 8.42 -4.60 -10.10
C ALA A 97 8.53 -4.57 -8.57
N LEU A 98 7.59 -3.91 -7.89
CA LEU A 98 7.51 -3.89 -6.42
C LEU A 98 7.31 -5.30 -5.86
N PHE A 99 6.39 -6.08 -6.44
CA PHE A 99 6.14 -7.45 -6.05
C PHE A 99 7.40 -8.30 -6.19
N GLY A 100 8.12 -8.21 -7.32
CA GLY A 100 9.38 -8.93 -7.52
C GLY A 100 10.43 -8.61 -6.45
N LYS A 101 10.55 -7.35 -6.04
CA LYS A 101 11.45 -6.93 -4.94
C LYS A 101 11.03 -7.51 -3.60
N LEU A 102 9.74 -7.46 -3.29
CA LEU A 102 9.21 -8.01 -2.04
C LEU A 102 9.35 -9.55 -1.99
N LEU A 103 9.06 -10.23 -3.10
CA LEU A 103 9.20 -11.67 -3.24
C LEU A 103 10.64 -12.11 -2.97
N HIS A 104 11.62 -11.45 -3.60
CA HIS A 104 13.04 -11.75 -3.38
C HIS A 104 13.45 -11.59 -1.91
N ARG A 105 12.99 -10.52 -1.25
CA ARG A 105 13.24 -10.29 0.19
C ARG A 105 12.62 -11.38 1.05
N CYS A 106 11.37 -11.76 0.76
CA CYS A 106 10.68 -12.83 1.48
C CYS A 106 11.40 -14.16 1.29
N GLN A 107 11.83 -14.50 0.06
CA GLN A 107 12.56 -15.74 -0.23
C GLN A 107 13.91 -15.81 0.49
N ALA A 108 14.61 -14.68 0.65
CA ALA A 108 15.87 -14.63 1.39
C ALA A 108 15.69 -14.90 2.90
N LEU A 109 14.52 -14.56 3.47
CA LEU A 109 14.18 -14.78 4.87
C LEU A 109 13.44 -16.11 5.09
N ALA A 110 12.84 -16.67 4.05
CA ALA A 110 12.01 -17.85 4.14
C ALA A 110 12.85 -19.07 4.56
N PRO A 111 12.38 -19.87 5.52
CA PRO A 111 13.03 -21.13 5.84
C PRO A 111 13.01 -22.06 4.62
N LYS A 112 14.14 -22.71 4.35
CA LYS A 112 14.26 -23.73 3.28
C LYS A 112 13.47 -25.01 3.57
N HIS A 113 12.98 -25.17 4.79
CA HIS A 113 12.20 -26.32 5.22
C HIS A 113 10.71 -25.96 5.26
N ASN A 114 9.86 -26.97 5.07
CA ASN A 114 8.42 -26.79 5.19
C ASN A 114 8.06 -26.30 6.59
N PHE A 115 7.40 -25.13 6.65
CA PHE A 115 6.92 -24.57 7.89
C PHE A 115 5.82 -25.47 8.46
N ARG A 116 6.09 -26.08 9.63
CA ARG A 116 5.12 -26.92 10.34
C ARG A 116 4.99 -26.40 11.77
N PHE A 117 3.76 -26.10 12.18
CA PHE A 117 3.48 -25.84 13.58
C PHE A 117 3.75 -27.12 14.38
N LYS A 118 4.51 -27.01 15.48
CA LYS A 118 4.77 -28.15 16.37
C LYS A 118 3.49 -28.70 17.01
N ASN A 119 2.49 -27.83 17.19
CA ASN A 119 1.21 -28.16 17.79
C ASN A 119 0.09 -27.99 16.76
N PRO A 120 -0.98 -28.80 16.83
CA PRO A 120 -2.20 -28.56 16.05
C PRO A 120 -2.73 -27.14 16.34
N LEU A 121 -3.03 -26.40 15.27
CA LEU A 121 -3.66 -25.09 15.38
C LEU A 121 -5.14 -25.29 15.71
N TYR A 122 -5.54 -24.86 16.91
CA TYR A 122 -6.94 -24.71 17.26
C TYR A 122 -7.37 -23.30 16.90
N TYR A 123 -8.24 -23.17 15.90
CA TYR A 123 -8.92 -21.90 15.61
C TYR A 123 -10.10 -21.78 16.56
N LEU A 124 -10.14 -20.68 17.34
CA LEU A 124 -11.32 -20.30 18.10
C LEU A 124 -12.37 -19.82 17.10
N VAL A 125 -13.37 -20.66 16.82
CA VAL A 125 -14.63 -20.27 16.17
C VAL A 125 -15.68 -20.11 17.25
#